data_AF-A0A2A5BQ52-F1
#
_entry.id   AF-A0A2A5BQ52-F1
#
_cell.length_a   1.000
_cell.length_b   1.000
_cell.length_c   1.000
_cell.angle_alpha   90.00
_cell.angle_beta   90.00
_cell.angle_gamma   90.00
#
_symmetry.space_group_name_H-M   'P 1'
#
loop_
_entity.id
_entity.type
_entity.pdbx_description
1 polymer ?
#
loop_
_entity_poly.entity_id
_entity_poly.type
_entity_poly.pdbx_seq_one_letter_code
_entity_poly.pdbx_strand_id
1 'polypeptide(L)'
;MSVQLITLLACAVSFTCLVYLRNRDPKRRRVFRLAVWDKKRYPTLAWLLCFIPGVVLLYIEQYSAFIMWLAALSLIGWTVALPKPKV
;
A
#
# COMPACT_ATOMS: atom_id res chain seq x y z
N MET A 1 -10.04 -18.11 10.86
CA MET A 1 -9.05 -17.06 11.18
C MET A 1 -9.73 -15.98 11.99
N SER A 2 -9.05 -15.37 12.96
CA SER A 2 -9.62 -14.25 13.71
C SER A 2 -9.69 -12.97 12.84
N VAL A 3 -10.67 -12.11 13.11
CA VAL A 3 -10.87 -10.84 12.38
C VAL A 3 -9.58 -9.99 12.42
N GLN A 4 -8.88 -9.98 13.55
CA GLN A 4 -7.64 -9.22 13.72
C GLN A 4 -6.55 -9.69 12.76
N LEU A 5 -6.37 -11.01 12.62
CA LEU A 5 -5.33 -11.58 11.78
C LEU A 5 -5.61 -11.34 10.29
N ILE A 6 -6.88 -11.46 9.87
CA ILE A 6 -7.33 -11.14 8.52
C ILE A 6 -7.02 -9.67 8.17
N THR A 7 -7.39 -8.75 9.07
CA THR A 7 -7.13 -7.31 8.89
C THR A 7 -5.63 -7.01 8.80
N LEU A 8 -4.81 -7.62 9.67
CA LEU A 8 -3.35 -7.43 9.65
C LEU A 8 -2.72 -7.91 8.34
N LEU A 9 -3.17 -9.06 7.81
CA LEU A 9 -2.69 -9.55 6.51
C LEU A 9 -3.09 -8.61 5.37
N ALA A 10 -4.34 -8.13 5.35
CA ALA A 10 -4.81 -7.17 4.36
C ALA A 10 -4.00 -5.85 4.40
N CYS A 11 -3.71 -5.37 5.61
CA CYS A 11 -2.86 -4.20 5.83
C CYS A 11 -1.42 -4.44 5.37
N ALA A 12 -0.84 -5.61 5.65
CA ALA A 12 0.53 -5.94 5.24
C ALA A 12 0.68 -5.95 3.70
N VAL A 13 -0.28 -6.55 2.99
CA VAL A 13 -0.31 -6.55 1.51
C VAL A 13 -0.36 -5.13 0.98
N SER A 14 -1.27 -4.31 1.52
CA SER A 14 -1.44 -2.91 1.09
C SER A 14 -0.20 -2.07 1.40
N PHE A 15 0.41 -2.26 2.58
CA PHE A 15 1.63 -1.59 3.02
C PHE A 15 2.79 -1.83 2.05
N THR A 16 3.02 -3.08 1.65
CA THR A 16 4.10 -3.41 0.70
C THR A 16 3.90 -2.72 -0.66
N CYS A 17 2.66 -2.65 -1.15
CA CYS A 17 2.33 -1.94 -2.38
C CYS A 17 2.58 -0.43 -2.27
N LEU A 18 2.20 0.19 -1.15
CA LEU A 18 2.44 1.61 -0.90
C LEU A 18 3.93 1.94 -0.76
N VAL A 19 4.71 1.09 -0.09
CA VAL A 19 6.18 1.24 -0.01
C VAL A 19 6.82 1.13 -1.39
N TYR A 20 6.36 0.18 -2.21
CA TYR A 20 6.79 0.05 -3.60
C TYR A 20 6.50 1.32 -4.40
N LEU A 21 5.27 1.84 -4.32
CA LEU A 21 4.83 3.04 -5.04
C LEU A 21 5.65 4.26 -4.61
N ARG A 22 5.85 4.45 -3.30
CA ARG A 22 6.66 5.53 -2.75
C ARG A 22 8.08 5.53 -3.31
N ASN A 23 8.75 4.38 -3.30
CA ASN A 23 10.17 4.31 -3.68
C ASN A 23 10.39 4.56 -5.19
N ARG A 24 9.38 4.27 -6.01
CA ARG A 24 9.47 4.38 -7.48
C ARG A 24 8.82 5.64 -8.04
N ASP A 25 8.25 6.48 -7.19
CA ASP A 25 7.61 7.72 -7.62
C ASP A 25 8.65 8.73 -8.15
N PRO A 26 8.57 9.15 -9.44
CA PRO A 26 9.56 10.05 -10.03
C PRO A 26 9.48 11.48 -9.49
N LYS A 27 8.34 11.94 -8.99
CA LYS A 27 8.22 13.28 -8.40
C LYS A 27 8.98 13.32 -7.07
N ARG A 28 8.78 12.31 -6.22
CA ARG A 28 9.49 12.18 -4.94
C ARG A 28 10.99 12.02 -5.14
N ARG A 29 11.44 11.15 -6.06
CA ARG A 29 12.87 10.97 -6.33
C ARG A 29 13.54 12.26 -6.81
N ARG A 30 12.87 13.06 -7.65
CA ARG A 30 13.36 14.38 -8.07
C ARG A 30 13.49 15.36 -6.90
N VAL A 31 12.47 15.45 -6.04
CA VAL A 31 12.49 16.32 -4.85
C VAL A 31 13.64 15.96 -3.91
N PHE A 32 13.89 14.67 -3.70
CA PHE A 32 14.98 14.19 -2.85
C PHE A 32 16.33 14.04 -3.56
N ARG A 33 16.46 14.50 -4.83
CA ARG A 33 17.68 14.40 -5.66
C ARG A 33 18.28 12.99 -5.71
N LEU A 34 17.41 11.98 -5.73
CA LEU A 34 17.81 10.58 -5.84
C LEU A 34 18.04 10.19 -7.31
N ALA A 35 18.84 9.15 -7.54
CA ALA A 35 19.09 8.60 -8.87
C ALA A 35 17.78 8.28 -9.60
N VAL A 36 17.76 8.45 -10.92
CA VAL A 36 16.59 8.09 -11.74
C VAL A 36 16.39 6.58 -11.67
N TRP A 37 15.14 6.16 -11.57
CA TRP A 37 14.81 4.74 -11.60
C TRP A 37 14.71 4.26 -13.04
N ASP A 38 15.70 3.49 -13.49
CA ASP A 38 15.84 3.05 -14.89
C ASP A 38 14.99 1.82 -15.26
N LYS A 39 14.48 1.08 -14.27
CA LYS A 39 13.68 -0.13 -14.52
C LYS A 39 12.22 0.20 -14.83
N LYS A 40 11.54 -0.71 -15.55
CA LYS A 40 10.09 -0.62 -15.81
C LYS A 40 9.31 -0.51 -14.49
N ARG A 41 8.35 0.42 -14.47
CA ARG A 41 7.50 0.73 -13.32
C ARG A 41 6.11 0.19 -13.58
N TYR A 42 5.46 -0.34 -12.54
CA TYR A 42 4.11 -0.87 -12.63
C TYR A 42 3.19 -0.18 -11.62
N PRO A 43 2.99 1.15 -11.71
CA PRO A 43 2.22 1.90 -10.71
C PRO A 43 0.75 1.47 -10.68
N THR A 44 0.14 1.26 -11.85
CA THR A 44 -1.26 0.81 -11.96
C THR A 44 -1.44 -0.57 -11.34
N LEU A 45 -0.53 -1.50 -11.62
CA LEU A 45 -0.58 -2.84 -11.05
C LEU A 45 -0.40 -2.80 -9.52
N ALA A 46 0.53 -2.00 -9.02
CA ALA A 46 0.74 -1.85 -7.58
C ALA A 46 -0.48 -1.22 -6.88
N TRP A 47 -1.16 -0.27 -7.51
CA TRP A 47 -2.43 0.27 -6.98
C TRP A 47 -3.53 -0.78 -6.99
N LEU A 48 -3.70 -1.54 -8.08
CA LEU A 48 -4.68 -2.62 -8.12
C LEU A 48 -4.42 -3.64 -7.00
N LEU A 49 -3.17 -4.13 -6.89
CA LEU A 49 -2.76 -5.04 -5.82
C LEU A 49 -2.98 -4.46 -4.41
N CYS A 50 -2.83 -3.14 -4.25
CA CYS A 50 -3.08 -2.45 -2.98
C CYS A 50 -4.57 -2.52 -2.56
N PHE A 51 -5.51 -2.52 -3.51
CA PHE A 51 -6.95 -2.54 -3.22
C PHE A 51 -7.57 -3.95 -3.25
N ILE A 52 -6.88 -4.95 -3.83
CA ILE A 52 -7.34 -6.35 -3.84
C ILE A 52 -7.76 -6.84 -2.45
N PRO A 53 -7.01 -6.61 -1.35
CA PRO A 53 -7.43 -7.08 -0.03
C PRO A 53 -8.83 -6.57 0.35
N GLY A 54 -9.14 -5.31 0.08
CA GLY A 54 -10.48 -4.75 0.34
C GLY A 54 -11.58 -5.45 -0.44
N VAL A 55 -11.35 -5.72 -1.73
CA VAL A 55 -12.30 -6.46 -2.59
C VAL A 55 -12.51 -7.88 -2.07
N VAL A 56 -11.42 -8.56 -1.70
CA VAL A 56 -11.49 -9.92 -1.14
C VAL A 56 -12.28 -9.92 0.16
N LEU A 57 -12.03 -8.97 1.07
CA LEU A 57 -12.75 -8.86 2.35
C LEU A 57 -14.26 -8.65 2.16
N LEU A 58 -14.66 -7.84 1.17
CA LEU A 58 -16.07 -7.66 0.82
C LEU A 58 -16.68 -8.94 0.24
N TYR A 59 -15.96 -9.63 -0.64
CA TYR A 59 -16.43 -10.87 -1.26
C TYR A 59 -16.66 -12.01 -0.26
N ILE A 60 -15.83 -12.10 0.79
CA ILE A 60 -15.98 -13.09 1.87
C ILE A 60 -16.87 -12.58 3.03
N GLU A 61 -17.57 -11.45 2.83
CA GLU A 61 -18.50 -10.86 3.80
C GLU A 61 -17.88 -10.49 5.16
N GLN A 62 -16.57 -10.25 5.22
CA GLN A 62 -15.85 -9.86 6.43
C GLN A 62 -15.88 -8.34 6.61
N TYR A 63 -17.08 -7.78 6.81
CA TYR A 63 -17.31 -6.33 6.85
C TYR A 63 -16.53 -5.61 7.96
N SER A 64 -16.44 -6.20 9.16
CA SER A 64 -15.66 -5.61 10.26
C SER A 64 -14.18 -5.48 9.90
N ALA A 65 -13.60 -6.53 9.29
CA ALA A 65 -12.21 -6.50 8.83
C ALA A 65 -12.01 -5.47 7.71
N PHE A 66 -12.97 -5.37 6.78
CA PHE A 66 -12.94 -4.37 5.70
C PHE A 66 -12.91 -2.94 6.24
N ILE A 67 -13.81 -2.60 7.18
CA ILE A 67 -13.87 -1.24 7.77
C ILE A 67 -12.56 -0.92 8.50
N MET A 68 -12.05 -1.87 9.30
CA MET A 68 -10.78 -1.70 10.01
C MET A 68 -9.60 -1.52 9.03
N TRP A 69 -9.55 -2.32 7.97
CA TRP A 69 -8.53 -2.22 6.93
C TRP A 69 -8.60 -0.87 6.20
N LEU A 70 -9.80 -0.40 5.83
CA LEU A 70 -9.99 0.87 5.13
C LEU A 70 -9.52 2.06 5.96
N ALA A 71 -9.84 2.08 7.25
CA ALA A 71 -9.35 3.09 8.18
C ALA A 71 -7.82 3.02 8.34
N ALA A 72 -7.28 1.81 8.54
CA ALA A 72 -5.85 1.60 8.68
C ALA A 72 -5.07 1.97 7.40
N LEU A 73 -5.62 1.72 6.21
CA LEU A 73 -4.99 2.02 4.93
C LEU A 73 -4.65 3.51 4.80
N SER A 74 -5.54 4.38 5.27
CA SER A 74 -5.34 5.83 5.25
C SER A 74 -4.15 6.23 6.13
N LEU A 75 -4.08 5.68 7.36
CA LEU A 75 -2.96 5.92 8.27
C LEU A 75 -1.65 5.34 7.72
N ILE A 76 -1.70 4.14 7.15
CA ILE A 76 -0.56 3.50 6.49
C ILE A 76 -0.07 4.37 5.33
N GLY A 77 -0.96 4.91 4.50
CA GLY A 77 -0.60 5.82 3.41
C GLY A 77 0.23 7.01 3.89
N TRP A 78 -0.23 7.69 4.94
CA TRP A 78 0.50 8.80 5.55
C TRP A 78 1.84 8.39 6.17
N THR A 79 1.86 7.30 6.95
CA THR A 79 3.10 6.83 7.59
C THR A 79 4.15 6.38 6.57
N VAL A 80 3.73 5.74 5.48
CA VAL A 80 4.61 5.39 4.37
C VAL A 80 5.06 6.65 3.63
N ALA A 81 4.19 7.65 3.50
CA ALA A 81 4.49 8.88 2.79
C ALA A 81 5.51 9.79 3.50
N LEU A 82 5.65 9.73 4.82
CA LEU A 82 6.55 10.64 5.56
C LEU A 82 8.05 10.41 5.27
N PRO A 83 8.61 9.19 5.34
CA PRO A 83 10.05 8.99 5.18
C PRO A 83 10.53 9.25 3.75
N LYS A 84 11.80 9.63 3.61
CA LYS A 84 12.49 9.67 2.32
C LYS A 84 12.48 8.27 1.65
N PRO A 85 12.40 8.19 0.32
CA PRO A 85 12.62 6.94 -0.39
C PRO A 85 14.00 6.37 -0.02
N LYS A 86 14.08 5.06 0.23
CA LYS A 86 15.32 4.39 0.67
C LYS A 86 16.13 3.79 -0.48
N VAL A 87 15.57 3.76 -1.68
CA VAL A 87 16.14 3.17 -2.91
C VAL A 87 15.94 4.16 -4.05
#